data_AF-A0A8H4U0I5-F1
#
_entry.id   AF-A0A8H4U0I5-F1
#
_cell.length_a   1.000
_cell.length_b   1.000
_cell.length_c   1.000
_cell.angle_alpha   90.00
_cell.angle_beta   90.00
_cell.angle_gamma   90.00
#
_symmetry.space_group_name_H-M   'P 1'
#
loop_
_entity.id
_entity.type
_entity.pdbx_description
1 polymer ?
#
loop_
_entity_poly.entity_id
_entity_poly.type
_entity_poly.pdbx_seq_one_letter_code
_entity_poly.pdbx_strand_id
1 'polypeptide(L)'
;MGWISSILGTDKSADPLAKLDPSLRDFLEKESPLKYPTNQPTNPPSTSQEPSHGDAMLATTQQQRPTVPSESLYQDGRYAHLWKNYQPLAEIEAQTATDHEKLMSVLEAYKERKEAIGKAALENCAEYQEEWVNCMKHGSWEDQMQMCRHQVRRFERCYMMQSRFLRALGHGSVAGRSAAVEEDIQMHADSLYQRMIKHEEAVEKAKTEGLPVPVFQTTIPKAKANAVAPTEELQQQWKEQLDKLPAEERVVEEAALRADLQAKAEVAGNVQKIWDTQAEQRKQRQAEGNSTFGDYVASLFGKSGK
;
A
#
# COMPACT_ATOMS: atom_id res chain seq x y z
N MET A 1 -35.56 6.72 -9.92
CA MET A 1 -34.71 7.55 -10.82
C MET A 1 -34.99 9.02 -10.53
N GLY A 2 -34.25 9.67 -9.62
CA GLY A 2 -34.57 11.05 -9.20
C GLY A 2 -33.41 11.86 -8.61
N TRP A 3 -32.16 11.42 -8.76
CA TRP A 3 -30.99 12.12 -8.21
C TRP A 3 -30.30 13.06 -9.21
N ILE A 4 -30.68 13.00 -10.49
CA ILE A 4 -30.02 13.73 -11.57
C ILE A 4 -30.60 15.15 -11.75
N SER A 5 -31.82 15.41 -11.26
CA SER A 5 -32.48 16.72 -11.39
C SER A 5 -31.98 17.77 -10.39
N SER A 6 -31.12 17.41 -9.42
CA SER A 6 -30.63 18.36 -8.42
C SER A 6 -29.30 19.02 -8.76
N ILE A 7 -28.58 18.52 -9.78
CA ILE A 7 -27.25 19.02 -10.15
C ILE A 7 -27.31 20.06 -11.29
N LEU A 8 -28.38 20.11 -12.08
CA LEU A 8 -28.50 20.97 -13.26
C LEU A 8 -29.91 21.57 -13.35
N GLY A 9 -30.22 22.61 -12.58
CA GLY A 9 -31.54 23.24 -12.69
C GLY A 9 -31.78 24.37 -11.71
N THR A 10 -31.71 25.58 -12.24
CA THR A 10 -31.94 26.88 -11.63
C THR A 10 -33.33 27.02 -11.00
N ASP A 11 -33.40 27.39 -9.71
CA ASP A 11 -34.52 28.18 -9.20
C ASP A 11 -34.07 29.01 -7.99
N LYS A 12 -34.08 30.33 -8.18
CA LYS A 12 -33.89 31.33 -7.12
C LYS A 12 -35.20 31.44 -6.35
N SER A 13 -35.39 30.63 -5.32
CA SER A 13 -36.34 30.94 -4.25
C SER A 13 -35.58 31.04 -2.93
N ALA A 14 -35.70 32.18 -2.27
CA ALA A 14 -34.91 32.57 -1.11
C ALA A 14 -35.28 31.84 0.20
N ASP A 15 -35.98 30.70 0.11
CA ASP A 15 -36.40 29.95 1.28
C ASP A 15 -36.26 28.42 1.05
N PRO A 16 -35.21 27.80 1.61
CA PRO A 16 -34.91 26.38 1.39
C PRO A 16 -35.95 25.44 2.04
N LEU A 17 -36.81 25.96 2.91
CA LEU A 17 -37.91 25.20 3.51
C LEU A 17 -39.13 25.13 2.57
N ALA A 18 -39.12 25.92 1.50
CA ALA A 18 -40.00 25.95 0.32
C ALA A 18 -40.67 24.63 -0.11
N LYS A 19 -39.90 23.54 -0.07
CA LYS A 19 -40.25 22.24 -0.65
C LYS A 19 -40.61 21.17 0.38
N LEU A 20 -40.64 21.50 1.68
CA LEU A 20 -41.06 20.59 2.74
C LEU A 20 -42.58 20.56 2.90
N ASP A 21 -43.12 19.37 3.20
CA ASP A 21 -44.53 19.13 3.52
C ASP A 21 -44.95 19.98 4.75
N PRO A 22 -46.15 20.58 4.79
CA PRO A 22 -46.52 21.55 5.82
C PRO A 22 -46.44 20.98 7.25
N SER A 23 -46.78 19.70 7.40
CA SER A 23 -46.73 18.99 8.69
C SER A 23 -45.31 18.90 9.28
N LEU A 24 -44.30 18.78 8.42
CA LEU A 24 -42.88 18.73 8.81
C LEU A 24 -42.32 20.10 9.14
N ARG A 25 -42.84 21.17 8.51
CA ARG A 25 -42.44 22.55 8.87
C ARG A 25 -42.94 22.92 10.25
N ASP A 26 -44.20 22.64 10.54
CA ASP A 26 -44.78 22.91 11.86
C ASP A 26 -44.03 22.14 12.95
N PHE A 27 -43.58 20.92 12.65
CA PHE A 27 -42.76 20.14 13.58
C PHE A 27 -41.36 20.75 13.78
N LEU A 28 -40.69 21.14 12.70
CA LEU A 28 -39.37 21.79 12.76
C LEU A 28 -39.43 23.13 13.49
N GLU A 29 -40.45 23.96 13.25
CA GLU A 29 -40.65 25.22 13.96
C GLU A 29 -40.94 25.02 15.45
N LYS A 30 -41.63 23.94 15.80
CA LYS A 30 -41.97 23.61 17.19
C LYS A 30 -40.79 23.03 17.97
N GLU A 31 -39.94 22.24 17.32
CA GLU A 31 -38.80 21.56 17.95
C GLU A 31 -37.49 22.37 17.85
N SER A 32 -37.39 23.35 16.96
CA SER A 32 -36.18 24.18 16.81
C SER A 32 -36.42 25.65 17.21
N PRO A 33 -36.07 26.07 18.45
CA PRO A 33 -36.29 27.43 18.92
C PRO A 33 -35.30 28.47 18.35
N LEU A 34 -34.43 28.11 17.39
CA LEU A 34 -33.40 29.01 16.85
C LEU A 34 -33.68 29.33 15.38
N LYS A 35 -34.11 30.57 15.12
CA LYS A 35 -34.25 31.11 13.75
C LYS A 35 -32.88 31.51 13.21
N TYR A 36 -32.42 30.85 12.15
CA TYR A 36 -31.23 31.28 11.43
C TYR A 36 -31.57 32.47 10.53
N PRO A 37 -30.86 33.61 10.63
CA PRO A 37 -31.03 34.70 9.68
C PRO A 37 -30.43 34.31 8.32
N THR A 38 -31.28 34.31 7.29
CA THR A 38 -30.85 34.21 5.89
C THR A 38 -30.21 35.53 5.48
N ASN A 39 -28.89 35.56 5.23
CA ASN A 39 -28.25 36.51 4.32
C ASN A 39 -26.83 36.08 3.89
N GLN A 40 -26.68 35.93 2.57
CA GLN A 40 -25.55 36.10 1.63
C GLN A 40 -24.07 35.73 1.96
N PRO A 41 -23.31 35.28 0.93
CA PRO A 41 -21.91 34.89 1.05
C PRO A 41 -21.00 36.12 1.12
N THR A 42 -20.17 36.19 2.15
CA THR A 42 -19.02 37.11 2.20
C THR A 42 -17.77 36.31 2.56
N ASN A 43 -16.73 36.47 1.74
CA ASN A 43 -15.38 35.95 1.93
C ASN A 43 -14.81 36.37 3.30
N PRO A 44 -13.93 35.56 3.91
CA PRO A 44 -13.44 35.80 5.26
C PRO A 44 -12.44 36.97 5.30
N PRO A 45 -12.52 37.89 6.28
CA PRO A 45 -11.38 38.72 6.63
C PRO A 45 -10.51 37.99 7.65
N SER A 46 -9.23 37.86 7.32
CA SER A 46 -8.15 37.58 8.26
C SER A 46 -8.17 38.59 9.40
N THR A 47 -8.22 38.12 10.64
CA THR A 47 -7.89 38.97 11.80
C THR A 47 -6.83 38.27 12.62
N SER A 48 -5.60 38.75 12.47
CA SER A 48 -4.49 38.49 13.38
C SER A 48 -4.82 39.07 14.75
N GLN A 49 -4.73 38.25 15.81
CA GLN A 49 -4.61 38.72 17.19
C GLN A 49 -3.56 37.88 17.92
N GLU A 50 -2.37 38.47 18.05
CA GLU A 50 -1.53 38.41 19.25
C GLU A 50 -1.71 39.76 19.99
N PRO A 51 -1.31 39.95 21.26
CA PRO A 51 -0.60 39.04 22.18
C PRO A 51 -1.14 39.03 23.63
N SER A 52 -0.68 38.09 24.46
CA SER A 52 -0.01 38.48 25.72
C SER A 52 0.76 37.30 26.32
N HIS A 53 2.05 37.55 26.52
CA HIS A 53 2.95 36.73 27.30
C HIS A 53 2.50 36.63 28.76
N GLY A 54 2.48 35.40 29.27
CA GLY A 54 2.48 35.07 30.70
C GLY A 54 3.43 33.89 30.89
N ASP A 55 4.47 34.12 31.67
CA ASP A 55 5.65 33.28 31.87
C ASP A 55 5.39 31.83 32.32
N ALA A 56 6.28 30.98 31.81
CA ALA A 56 6.92 29.82 32.45
C ALA A 56 6.03 28.77 33.16
N MET A 57 6.02 27.56 32.57
CA MET A 57 6.75 26.46 33.21
C MET A 57 7.15 25.41 32.17
N LEU A 58 8.46 25.13 32.12
CA LEU A 58 9.00 23.92 31.55
C LEU A 58 8.33 22.72 32.21
N ALA A 59 7.47 22.03 31.47
CA ALA A 59 7.08 20.67 31.80
C ALA A 59 7.89 19.72 30.91
N THR A 60 8.92 19.17 31.53
CA THR A 60 9.63 17.93 31.23
C THR A 60 8.95 17.05 30.18
N THR A 61 9.63 16.83 29.06
CA THR A 61 9.31 15.82 28.05
C THR A 61 9.52 14.42 28.63
N GLN A 62 8.63 14.00 29.52
CA GLN A 62 8.42 12.58 29.77
C GLN A 62 7.64 12.06 28.57
N GLN A 63 8.11 10.97 27.97
CA GLN A 63 7.36 10.18 26.99
C GLN A 63 6.05 9.70 27.63
N GLN A 64 5.03 10.55 27.58
CA GLN A 64 3.69 10.22 28.02
C GLN A 64 3.10 9.27 26.98
N ARG A 65 2.79 8.05 27.41
CA ARG A 65 1.92 7.17 26.63
C ARG A 65 0.63 7.96 26.33
N PRO A 66 0.15 7.95 25.09
CA PRO A 66 -1.06 8.68 24.75
C PRO A 66 -2.22 8.20 25.65
N THR A 67 -2.87 9.13 26.35
CA THR A 67 -3.96 8.86 27.30
C THR A 67 -5.22 8.37 26.58
N VAL A 68 -5.28 8.56 25.26
CA VAL A 68 -6.38 8.22 24.37
C VAL A 68 -5.85 7.63 23.06
N PRO A 69 -6.64 6.79 22.35
CA PRO A 69 -6.24 6.23 21.06
C PRO A 69 -6.00 7.28 19.96
N SER A 70 -5.28 6.91 18.90
CA SER A 70 -5.03 7.74 17.72
C SER A 70 -6.30 8.18 17.00
N GLU A 71 -7.35 7.38 17.10
CA GLU A 71 -8.67 7.60 16.49
C GLU A 71 -9.46 8.69 17.23
N SER A 72 -9.01 9.10 18.42
CA SER A 72 -9.64 10.17 19.16
C SER A 72 -9.29 11.54 18.57
N LEU A 73 -10.30 12.37 18.35
CA LEU A 73 -10.13 13.75 17.87
C LEU A 73 -9.40 14.63 18.89
N TYR A 74 -9.60 14.36 20.18
CA TYR A 74 -9.04 15.14 21.28
C TYR A 74 -7.97 14.33 22.01
N GLN A 75 -6.71 14.55 21.63
CA GLN A 75 -5.54 13.86 22.19
C GLN A 75 -5.16 14.35 23.61
N ASP A 76 -5.83 15.38 24.11
CA ASP A 76 -5.62 15.99 25.43
C ASP A 76 -6.14 15.15 26.62
N GLY A 77 -6.80 14.02 26.35
CA GLY A 77 -7.30 13.11 27.37
C GLY A 77 -8.57 13.56 28.08
N ARG A 78 -9.20 14.69 27.71
CA ARG A 78 -10.45 15.18 28.33
C ARG A 78 -11.58 14.15 28.27
N TYR A 79 -11.62 13.38 27.18
CA TYR A 79 -12.62 12.36 26.92
C TYR A 79 -12.10 10.93 27.12
N ALA A 80 -10.96 10.73 27.80
CA ALA A 80 -10.34 9.41 27.96
C ALA A 80 -11.27 8.35 28.57
N HIS A 81 -12.20 8.77 29.42
CA HIS A 81 -13.18 7.87 30.02
C HIS A 81 -14.13 7.21 29.01
N LEU A 82 -14.41 7.86 27.87
CA LEU A 82 -15.25 7.31 26.80
C LEU A 82 -14.54 6.20 26.01
N TRP A 83 -13.20 6.22 25.99
CA TRP A 83 -12.37 5.30 25.22
C TRP A 83 -11.87 4.09 26.03
N LYS A 84 -12.21 3.98 27.31
CA LYS A 84 -11.72 2.90 28.20
C LYS A 84 -11.99 1.49 27.69
N ASN A 85 -13.14 1.29 27.04
CA ASN A 85 -13.57 0.01 26.48
C ASN A 85 -13.55 0.01 24.95
N TYR A 86 -12.94 1.03 24.34
CA TYR A 86 -12.85 1.07 22.89
C TYR A 86 -11.91 -0.02 22.41
N GLN A 87 -12.40 -0.84 21.48
CA GLN A 87 -11.58 -1.73 20.69
C GLN A 87 -11.63 -1.25 19.24
N PRO A 88 -10.49 -1.05 18.58
CA PRO A 88 -10.47 -0.69 17.18
C PRO A 88 -11.08 -1.82 16.34
N LEU A 89 -11.78 -1.45 15.26
CA LEU A 89 -12.46 -2.41 14.39
C LEU A 89 -11.51 -3.52 13.91
N ALA A 90 -10.28 -3.15 13.53
CA ALA A 90 -9.26 -4.11 13.09
C ALA A 90 -8.91 -5.16 14.15
N GLU A 91 -8.95 -4.81 15.45
CA GLU A 91 -8.71 -5.76 16.53
C GLU A 91 -9.92 -6.69 16.74
N ILE A 92 -11.13 -6.14 16.68
CA ILE A 92 -12.36 -6.94 16.75
C ILE A 92 -12.39 -7.95 15.59
N GLU A 93 -12.17 -7.48 14.36
CA GLU A 93 -12.12 -8.32 13.17
C GLU A 93 -11.03 -9.38 13.27
N ALA A 94 -9.82 -9.04 13.75
CA ALA A 94 -8.76 -10.02 13.95
C ALA A 94 -9.10 -11.08 15.01
N GLN A 95 -9.83 -10.70 16.06
CA GLN A 95 -10.28 -11.60 17.12
C GLN A 95 -11.44 -12.50 16.67
N THR A 96 -12.41 -11.95 15.94
CA THR A 96 -13.58 -12.69 15.45
C THR A 96 -13.33 -13.43 14.14
N ALA A 97 -12.23 -13.12 13.44
CA ALA A 97 -11.89 -13.75 12.17
C ALA A 97 -11.71 -15.25 12.33
N THR A 98 -12.39 -15.97 11.46
CA THR A 98 -12.22 -17.41 11.27
C THR A 98 -10.80 -17.72 10.78
N ASP A 99 -10.32 -18.94 11.02
CA ASP A 99 -9.01 -19.39 10.52
C ASP A 99 -8.91 -19.23 9.00
N HIS A 100 -10.03 -19.43 8.29
CA HIS A 100 -10.07 -19.24 6.84
C HIS A 100 -9.87 -17.78 6.45
N GLU A 101 -10.55 -16.85 7.12
CA GLU A 101 -10.38 -15.41 6.88
C GLU A 101 -8.95 -14.95 7.19
N LYS A 102 -8.32 -15.47 8.25
CA LYS A 102 -6.91 -15.20 8.58
C LYS A 102 -5.95 -15.72 7.51
N LEU A 103 -6.21 -16.90 6.95
CA LEU A 103 -5.41 -17.43 5.84
C LEU A 103 -5.59 -16.58 4.58
N MET A 104 -6.83 -16.19 4.28
CA MET A 104 -7.14 -15.35 3.12
C MET A 104 -6.51 -13.97 3.26
N SER A 105 -6.53 -13.35 4.43
CA SER A 105 -5.93 -12.02 4.65
C SER A 105 -4.41 -12.03 4.45
N VAL A 106 -3.71 -13.10 4.84
CA VAL A 106 -2.26 -13.24 4.57
C VAL A 106 -1.98 -13.34 3.07
N LEU A 107 -2.80 -14.09 2.33
CA LEU A 107 -2.65 -14.22 0.87
C LEU A 107 -3.02 -12.94 0.14
N GLU A 108 -4.07 -12.26 0.60
CA GLU A 108 -4.53 -10.98 0.07
C GLU A 108 -3.48 -9.89 0.28
N ALA A 109 -2.93 -9.74 1.48
CA ALA A 109 -1.85 -8.78 1.74
C ALA A 109 -0.62 -9.00 0.83
N TYR A 110 -0.27 -10.26 0.56
CA TYR A 110 0.81 -10.57 -0.39
C TYR A 110 0.46 -10.20 -1.84
N LYS A 111 -0.81 -10.36 -2.23
CA LYS A 111 -1.31 -9.97 -3.54
C LYS A 111 -1.39 -8.45 -3.68
N GLU A 112 -1.91 -7.75 -2.67
CA GLU A 112 -1.96 -6.29 -2.59
C GLU A 112 -0.58 -5.68 -2.74
N ARG A 113 0.44 -6.23 -2.09
CA ARG A 113 1.83 -5.80 -2.27
C ARG A 113 2.27 -5.89 -3.75
N LYS A 114 1.94 -6.97 -4.44
CA LYS A 114 2.28 -7.11 -5.87
C LYS A 114 1.52 -6.11 -6.73
N GLU A 115 0.25 -5.87 -6.43
CA GLU A 115 -0.56 -4.88 -7.13
C GLU A 115 -0.04 -3.46 -6.89
N ALA A 116 0.37 -3.11 -5.67
CA ALA A 116 0.98 -1.84 -5.32
C ALA A 116 2.29 -1.61 -6.08
N ILE A 117 3.18 -2.61 -6.11
CA ILE A 117 4.42 -2.56 -6.91
C ILE A 117 4.10 -2.37 -8.40
N GLY A 118 3.10 -3.07 -8.93
CA GLY A 118 2.68 -2.93 -10.32
C GLY A 118 2.15 -1.52 -10.64
N LYS A 119 1.31 -0.96 -9.76
CA LYS A 119 0.78 0.41 -9.89
C LYS A 119 1.89 1.44 -9.85
N ALA A 120 2.77 1.39 -8.85
CA ALA A 120 3.91 2.30 -8.73
C ALA A 120 4.88 2.19 -9.93
N ALA A 121 5.11 0.99 -10.45
CA ALA A 121 5.91 0.79 -11.66
C ALA A 121 5.26 1.42 -12.91
N LEU A 122 3.93 1.32 -13.04
CA LEU A 122 3.20 1.97 -14.14
C LEU A 122 3.25 3.50 -14.03
N GLU A 123 3.11 4.04 -12.82
CA GLU A 123 3.21 5.47 -12.58
C GLU A 123 4.59 6.01 -12.96
N ASN A 124 5.66 5.32 -12.58
CA ASN A 124 7.02 5.71 -12.99
C ASN A 124 7.26 5.56 -14.50
N CYS A 125 6.57 4.62 -15.17
CA CYS A 125 6.72 4.36 -16.60
C CYS A 125 5.65 5.02 -17.48
N ALA A 126 4.87 5.96 -16.92
CA ALA A 126 3.74 6.57 -17.60
C ALA A 126 4.15 7.27 -18.91
N GLU A 127 5.34 7.89 -18.96
CA GLU A 127 5.87 8.53 -20.16
C GLU A 127 6.05 7.54 -21.32
N TYR A 128 6.63 6.36 -21.05
CA TYR A 128 6.77 5.32 -22.08
C TYR A 128 5.43 4.70 -22.48
N GLN A 129 4.48 4.63 -21.55
CA GLN A 129 3.13 4.19 -21.85
C GLN A 129 2.44 5.19 -22.79
N GLU A 130 2.62 6.49 -22.56
CA GLU A 130 2.12 7.54 -23.43
C GLU A 130 2.74 7.45 -24.83
N GLU A 131 4.06 7.28 -24.94
CA GLU A 131 4.75 7.08 -26.22
C GLU A 131 4.18 5.90 -27.02
N TRP A 132 3.92 4.78 -26.35
CA TRP A 132 3.30 3.61 -26.97
C TRP A 132 1.88 3.91 -27.47
N VAL A 133 1.04 4.50 -26.63
CA VAL A 133 -0.34 4.86 -27.00
C VAL A 133 -0.35 5.88 -28.13
N ASN A 134 0.55 6.87 -28.10
CA ASN A 134 0.69 7.88 -29.12
C ASN A 134 1.15 7.27 -30.46
N CYS A 135 2.06 6.29 -30.45
CA CYS A 135 2.42 5.55 -31.65
C CYS A 135 1.22 4.77 -32.22
N MET A 136 0.44 4.10 -31.37
CA MET A 136 -0.73 3.35 -31.82
C MET A 136 -1.81 4.25 -32.43
N LYS A 137 -1.98 5.48 -31.92
CA LYS A 137 -3.00 6.43 -32.40
C LYS A 137 -2.55 7.30 -33.58
N HIS A 138 -1.29 7.74 -33.56
CA HIS A 138 -0.78 8.81 -34.42
C HIS A 138 0.56 8.46 -35.10
N GLY A 139 1.06 7.23 -34.92
CA GLY A 139 2.33 6.78 -35.49
C GLY A 139 2.30 6.56 -36.99
N SER A 140 3.47 6.25 -37.55
CA SER A 140 3.59 5.88 -38.95
C SER A 140 2.82 4.59 -39.24
N TRP A 141 2.33 4.42 -40.47
CA TRP A 141 1.60 3.21 -40.85
C TRP A 141 2.45 1.94 -40.71
N GLU A 142 3.76 2.03 -40.96
CA GLU A 142 4.70 0.93 -40.76
C GLU A 142 4.81 0.55 -39.28
N ASP A 143 4.97 1.54 -38.38
CA ASP A 143 5.06 1.28 -36.94
C ASP A 143 3.75 0.71 -36.39
N GLN A 144 2.60 1.21 -36.85
CA GLN A 144 1.29 0.69 -36.48
C GLN A 144 1.09 -0.75 -36.94
N MET A 145 1.52 -1.09 -38.16
CA MET A 145 1.47 -2.46 -38.69
C MET A 145 2.33 -3.42 -37.85
N GLN A 146 3.43 -2.91 -37.28
CA GLN A 146 4.29 -3.65 -36.34
C GLN A 146 3.85 -3.54 -34.87
N MET A 147 2.66 -2.99 -34.58
CA MET A 147 2.14 -2.79 -33.23
C MET A 147 3.08 -1.98 -32.32
N CYS A 148 3.79 -1.00 -32.89
CA CYS A 148 4.70 -0.11 -32.17
C CYS A 148 5.72 -0.87 -31.29
N ARG A 149 6.27 -1.96 -31.84
CA ARG A 149 7.18 -2.90 -31.15
C ARG A 149 8.33 -2.22 -30.41
N HIS A 150 8.89 -1.15 -30.95
CA HIS A 150 9.98 -0.42 -30.31
C HIS A 150 9.52 0.28 -29.03
N GLN A 151 8.39 0.98 -29.07
CA GLN A 151 7.80 1.67 -27.94
C GLN A 151 7.32 0.67 -26.87
N VAL A 152 6.72 -0.45 -27.30
CA VAL A 152 6.33 -1.54 -26.39
C VAL A 152 7.53 -2.07 -25.63
N ARG A 153 8.66 -2.35 -26.30
CA ARG A 153 9.88 -2.85 -25.65
C ARG A 153 10.44 -1.84 -24.64
N ARG A 154 10.40 -0.53 -24.93
CA ARG A 154 10.82 0.52 -23.98
C ARG A 154 9.94 0.52 -22.74
N PHE A 155 8.62 0.45 -22.92
CA PHE A 155 7.67 0.35 -21.82
C PHE A 155 7.87 -0.93 -20.99
N GLU A 156 7.95 -2.10 -21.62
CA GLU A 156 8.17 -3.38 -20.94
C GLU A 156 9.47 -3.38 -20.14
N ARG A 157 10.54 -2.81 -20.72
CA ARG A 157 11.84 -2.66 -20.06
C ARG A 157 11.74 -1.76 -18.83
N CYS A 158 11.12 -0.60 -18.96
CA CYS A 158 10.88 0.30 -17.83
C CYS A 158 10.10 -0.41 -16.73
N TYR A 159 8.96 -1.03 -17.09
CA TYR A 159 8.07 -1.68 -16.14
C TYR A 159 8.76 -2.83 -15.39
N MET A 160 9.53 -3.66 -16.10
CA MET A 160 10.29 -4.76 -15.49
C MET A 160 11.37 -4.23 -14.54
N MET A 161 12.16 -3.24 -14.94
CA MET A 161 13.23 -2.69 -14.10
C MET A 161 12.68 -1.94 -12.89
N GLN A 162 11.65 -1.13 -13.05
CA GLN A 162 10.98 -0.45 -11.94
C GLN A 162 10.39 -1.45 -10.95
N SER A 163 9.73 -2.50 -11.45
CA SER A 163 9.21 -3.58 -10.59
C SER A 163 10.33 -4.23 -9.75
N ARG A 164 11.52 -4.43 -10.34
CA ARG A 164 12.69 -4.99 -9.63
C ARG A 164 13.23 -4.02 -8.58
N PHE A 165 13.39 -2.74 -8.92
CA PHE A 165 13.84 -1.72 -7.97
C PHE A 165 12.88 -1.59 -6.79
N LEU A 166 11.57 -1.49 -7.05
CA LEU A 166 10.53 -1.40 -6.02
C LEU A 166 10.53 -2.62 -5.10
N ARG A 167 10.69 -3.84 -5.65
CA ARG A 167 10.84 -5.06 -4.83
C ARG A 167 12.10 -5.00 -3.98
N ALA A 168 13.24 -4.66 -4.56
CA ALA A 168 14.53 -4.59 -3.88
C ALA A 168 14.55 -3.53 -2.76
N LEU A 169 13.86 -2.40 -2.95
CA LEU A 169 13.72 -1.35 -1.94
C LEU A 169 12.66 -1.67 -0.87
N GLY A 170 11.83 -2.70 -1.10
CA GLY A 170 10.79 -3.11 -0.17
C GLY A 170 9.55 -2.23 -0.21
N HIS A 171 9.15 -1.75 -1.38
CA HIS A 171 7.86 -1.09 -1.58
C HIS A 171 6.72 -2.05 -1.22
N GLY A 172 5.77 -1.57 -0.39
CA GLY A 172 4.65 -2.36 0.11
C GLY A 172 5.05 -3.58 0.96
N SER A 173 6.30 -3.64 1.47
CA SER A 173 6.78 -4.76 2.28
C SER A 173 6.42 -4.68 3.76
N VAL A 174 6.15 -3.48 4.27
CA VAL A 174 5.90 -3.24 5.69
C VAL A 174 4.46 -2.79 5.86
N ALA A 175 3.68 -3.60 6.56
CA ALA A 175 2.29 -3.27 6.87
C ALA A 175 2.22 -1.98 7.71
N GLY A 176 1.30 -1.08 7.35
CA GLY A 176 1.08 0.19 8.06
C GLY A 176 2.16 1.26 7.84
N ARG A 177 3.06 1.09 6.86
CA ARG A 177 3.98 2.17 6.46
C ARG A 177 3.18 3.35 5.91
N SER A 178 3.57 4.57 6.28
CA SER A 178 2.91 5.80 5.80
C SER A 178 3.08 5.97 4.29
N ALA A 179 2.05 6.49 3.62
CA ALA A 179 2.05 6.76 2.18
C ALA A 179 3.26 7.57 1.71
N ALA A 180 3.65 8.62 2.45
CA ALA A 180 4.80 9.46 2.12
C ALA A 180 6.12 8.67 1.98
N VAL A 181 6.33 7.64 2.80
CA VAL A 181 7.55 6.82 2.71
C VAL A 181 7.47 5.83 1.54
N GLU A 182 6.28 5.33 1.22
CA GLU A 182 6.09 4.51 0.02
C GLU A 182 6.30 5.32 -1.26
N GLU A 183 5.85 6.58 -1.29
CA GLU A 183 6.12 7.55 -2.36
C GLU A 183 7.62 7.85 -2.47
N ASP A 184 8.33 8.08 -1.36
CA ASP A 184 9.78 8.27 -1.36
C ASP A 184 10.52 7.06 -1.96
N ILE A 185 10.07 5.84 -1.64
CA ILE A 185 10.62 4.60 -2.23
C ILE A 185 10.35 4.56 -3.73
N GLN A 186 9.15 4.93 -4.17
CA GLN A 186 8.78 4.97 -5.57
C GLN A 186 9.62 5.99 -6.36
N MET A 187 9.79 7.19 -5.84
CA MET A 187 10.64 8.22 -6.42
C MET A 187 12.11 7.80 -6.43
N HIS A 188 12.56 7.11 -5.39
CA HIS A 188 13.92 6.58 -5.35
C HIS A 188 14.15 5.51 -6.40
N ALA A 189 13.19 4.58 -6.59
CA ALA A 189 13.23 3.58 -7.65
C ALA A 189 13.36 4.24 -9.03
N ASP A 190 12.59 5.30 -9.28
CA ASP A 190 12.70 6.06 -10.52
C ASP A 190 14.06 6.72 -10.71
N SER A 191 14.59 7.35 -9.66
CA SER A 191 15.92 7.94 -9.70
C SER A 191 17.02 6.91 -10.03
N LEU A 192 16.87 5.67 -9.57
CA LEU A 192 17.80 4.58 -9.88
C LEU A 192 17.69 4.15 -11.33
N TYR A 193 16.48 4.04 -11.86
CA TYR A 193 16.24 3.72 -13.26
C TYR A 193 16.84 4.79 -14.19
N GLN A 194 16.62 6.07 -13.91
CA GLN A 194 17.22 7.15 -14.70
C GLN A 194 18.75 7.12 -14.67
N ARG A 195 19.36 6.79 -13.53
CA ARG A 195 20.83 6.64 -13.43
C ARG A 195 21.34 5.46 -14.25
N MET A 196 20.60 4.35 -14.27
CA MET A 196 20.92 3.18 -15.07
C MET A 196 20.89 3.53 -16.57
N ILE A 197 19.83 4.19 -17.06
CA ILE A 197 19.76 4.62 -18.46
C ILE A 197 20.92 5.56 -18.84
N LYS A 198 21.22 6.56 -17.99
CA LYS A 198 22.38 7.45 -18.19
C LYS A 198 23.71 6.69 -18.23
N HIS A 199 23.84 5.67 -17.41
CA HIS A 199 25.02 4.82 -17.40
C HIS A 199 25.15 4.03 -18.71
N GLU A 200 24.08 3.39 -19.16
CA GLU A 200 24.07 2.65 -20.42
C GLU A 200 24.44 3.53 -21.62
N GLU A 201 23.87 4.74 -21.70
CA GLU A 201 24.23 5.72 -22.73
C GLU A 201 25.72 6.11 -22.66
N ALA A 202 26.27 6.26 -21.45
CA ALA A 202 27.69 6.57 -21.26
C ALA A 202 28.58 5.38 -21.65
N VAL A 203 28.16 4.16 -21.37
CA VAL A 203 28.85 2.93 -21.79
C VAL A 203 28.84 2.80 -23.31
N GLU A 204 27.72 3.08 -23.97
CA GLU A 204 27.62 3.07 -25.44
C GLU A 204 28.56 4.10 -26.05
N LYS A 205 28.56 5.34 -25.53
CA LYS A 205 29.48 6.39 -25.97
C LYS A 205 30.94 5.99 -25.78
N ALA A 206 31.30 5.48 -24.61
CA ALA A 206 32.66 5.00 -24.32
C ALA A 206 33.09 3.87 -25.27
N LYS A 207 32.19 2.93 -25.58
CA LYS A 207 32.44 1.87 -26.57
C LYS A 207 32.65 2.43 -27.97
N THR A 208 31.87 3.42 -28.39
CA THR A 208 32.04 4.06 -29.71
C THR A 208 33.32 4.89 -29.81
N GLU A 209 33.75 5.50 -28.71
CA GLU A 209 34.94 6.35 -28.64
C GLU A 209 36.22 5.59 -28.26
N GLY A 210 36.12 4.31 -27.88
CA GLY A 210 37.24 3.48 -27.43
C GLY A 210 37.75 3.82 -26.03
N LEU A 211 36.95 4.51 -25.22
CA LEU A 211 37.25 4.87 -23.83
C LEU A 211 36.91 3.72 -22.86
N PRO A 212 37.53 3.68 -21.66
CA PRO A 212 37.19 2.67 -20.67
C PRO A 212 35.74 2.79 -20.21
N VAL A 213 35.09 1.63 -20.05
CA VAL A 213 33.69 1.53 -19.62
C VAL A 213 33.53 2.10 -18.20
N PRO A 214 32.62 3.06 -17.96
CA PRO A 214 32.35 3.57 -16.62
C PRO A 214 31.78 2.45 -15.71
N VAL A 215 31.99 2.57 -14.40
CA VAL A 215 31.48 1.60 -13.43
C VAL A 215 30.19 2.11 -12.80
N PHE A 216 29.12 1.32 -12.90
CA PHE A 216 27.84 1.61 -12.25
C PHE A 216 27.89 1.31 -10.75
N GLN A 217 27.66 2.31 -9.91
CA GLN A 217 27.51 2.11 -8.46
C GLN A 217 26.03 1.91 -8.12
N THR A 218 25.65 0.66 -7.86
CA THR A 218 24.30 0.30 -7.41
C THR A 218 24.11 0.69 -5.95
N THR A 219 23.38 1.78 -5.68
CA THR A 219 22.98 2.18 -4.32
C THR A 219 21.74 1.43 -3.86
N ILE A 220 21.74 0.10 -3.97
CA ILE A 220 20.66 -0.74 -3.45
C ILE A 220 21.02 -1.16 -2.02
N PRO A 221 20.11 -0.98 -1.05
CA PRO A 221 20.36 -1.41 0.33
C PRO A 221 20.65 -2.93 0.36
N LYS A 222 21.80 -3.30 0.95
CA LYS A 222 22.17 -4.70 1.11
C LYS A 222 21.20 -5.40 2.05
N ALA A 223 20.90 -6.67 1.78
CA ALA A 223 20.03 -7.48 2.60
C ALA A 223 20.51 -7.51 4.06
N LYS A 224 19.56 -7.40 5.01
CA LYS A 224 19.83 -7.46 6.45
C LYS A 224 20.36 -8.85 6.83
N ALA A 225 21.19 -8.93 7.87
CA ALA A 225 21.87 -10.16 8.30
C ALA A 225 20.93 -11.33 8.70
N ASN A 226 19.66 -11.06 9.03
CA ASN A 226 18.65 -12.09 9.34
C ASN A 226 17.83 -12.54 8.12
N ALA A 227 18.32 -12.30 6.90
CA ALA A 227 17.66 -12.69 5.67
C ALA A 227 17.59 -14.23 5.54
N VAL A 228 16.44 -14.73 5.10
CA VAL A 228 16.28 -16.16 4.75
C VAL A 228 17.21 -16.51 3.59
N ALA A 229 18.04 -17.54 3.81
CA ALA A 229 18.96 -18.03 2.79
C ALA A 229 18.22 -18.90 1.75
N PRO A 230 18.50 -18.73 0.45
CA PRO A 230 17.93 -19.58 -0.59
C PRO A 230 18.48 -21.01 -0.51
N THR A 231 17.62 -22.01 -0.71
CA THR A 231 18.00 -23.42 -0.91
C THR A 231 18.91 -23.59 -2.13
N GLU A 232 19.76 -24.61 -2.16
CA GLU A 232 20.71 -24.85 -3.26
C GLU A 232 20.03 -24.91 -4.65
N GLU A 233 18.89 -25.59 -4.76
CA GLU A 233 18.10 -25.65 -6.00
C GLU A 233 17.64 -24.26 -6.48
N LEU A 234 17.16 -23.44 -5.53
CA LEU A 234 16.71 -22.08 -5.82
C LEU A 234 17.88 -21.19 -6.22
N GLN A 235 19.05 -21.36 -5.60
CA GLN A 235 20.26 -20.65 -5.99
C GLN A 235 20.69 -20.98 -7.42
N GLN A 236 20.56 -22.23 -7.85
CA GLN A 236 20.88 -22.62 -9.24
C GLN A 236 19.92 -21.96 -10.22
N GLN A 237 18.62 -21.96 -9.93
CA GLN A 237 17.62 -21.27 -10.75
C GLN A 237 17.90 -19.76 -10.83
N TRP A 238 18.26 -19.13 -9.71
CA TRP A 238 18.62 -17.71 -9.69
C TRP A 238 19.85 -17.43 -10.54
N LYS A 239 20.90 -18.27 -10.45
CA LYS A 239 22.10 -18.14 -11.29
C LYS A 239 21.74 -18.20 -12.78
N GLU A 240 20.92 -19.18 -13.19
CA GLU A 240 20.50 -19.31 -14.58
C GLU A 240 19.70 -18.09 -15.08
N GLN A 241 18.84 -17.53 -14.23
CA GLN A 241 18.09 -16.30 -14.54
C GLN A 241 19.02 -15.08 -14.65
N LEU A 242 19.97 -14.94 -13.72
CA LEU A 242 20.91 -13.83 -13.69
C LEU A 242 21.89 -13.88 -14.87
N ASP A 243 22.28 -15.06 -15.32
CA ASP A 243 23.20 -15.22 -16.46
C ASP A 243 22.59 -14.73 -17.78
N LYS A 244 21.26 -14.81 -17.93
CA LYS A 244 20.53 -14.29 -19.09
C LYS A 244 20.44 -12.76 -19.12
N LEU A 245 20.72 -12.10 -18.00
CA LEU A 245 20.61 -10.65 -17.87
C LEU A 245 21.95 -9.94 -18.08
N PRO A 246 21.93 -8.67 -18.54
CA PRO A 246 23.10 -7.80 -18.56
C PRO A 246 23.69 -7.62 -17.15
N ALA A 247 25.01 -7.42 -17.06
CA ALA A 247 25.71 -7.32 -15.77
C ALA A 247 25.14 -6.24 -14.83
N GLU A 248 24.64 -5.14 -15.39
CA GLU A 248 24.07 -4.02 -14.64
C GLU A 248 22.72 -4.37 -14.01
N GLU A 249 21.90 -5.17 -14.72
CA GLU A 249 20.58 -5.59 -14.23
C GLU A 249 20.66 -6.74 -13.22
N ARG A 250 21.75 -7.55 -13.25
CA ARG A 250 21.93 -8.71 -12.36
C ARG A 250 21.86 -8.35 -10.88
N VAL A 251 22.52 -7.27 -10.48
CA VAL A 251 22.56 -6.87 -9.06
C VAL A 251 21.17 -6.47 -8.57
N VAL A 252 20.40 -5.81 -9.44
CA VAL A 252 19.02 -5.40 -9.14
C VAL A 252 18.11 -6.61 -9.05
N GLU A 253 18.22 -7.53 -10.01
CA GLU A 253 17.41 -8.75 -10.03
C GLU A 253 17.73 -9.66 -8.84
N GLU A 254 19.01 -9.83 -8.48
CA GLU A 254 19.40 -10.61 -7.31
C GLU A 254 18.84 -10.01 -6.01
N ALA A 255 18.84 -8.68 -5.88
CA ALA A 255 18.24 -7.99 -4.74
C ALA A 255 16.71 -8.16 -4.71
N ALA A 256 16.04 -8.05 -5.86
CA ALA A 256 14.61 -8.27 -5.99
C ALA A 256 14.21 -9.72 -5.65
N LEU A 257 14.95 -10.71 -6.16
CA LEU A 257 14.75 -12.13 -5.85
C LEU A 257 14.91 -12.43 -4.36
N ARG A 258 15.90 -11.83 -3.70
CA ARG A 258 16.05 -11.93 -2.24
C ARG A 258 14.88 -11.30 -1.49
N ALA A 259 14.40 -10.13 -1.91
CA ALA A 259 13.25 -9.49 -1.30
C ALA A 259 11.97 -10.33 -1.47
N ASP A 260 11.77 -10.93 -2.64
CA ASP A 260 10.66 -11.84 -2.92
C ASP A 260 10.75 -13.13 -2.09
N LEU A 261 11.95 -13.69 -1.89
CA LEU A 261 12.15 -14.85 -1.01
C LEU A 261 11.79 -14.54 0.44
N GLN A 262 12.21 -13.38 0.94
CA GLN A 262 11.86 -12.94 2.29
C GLN A 262 10.35 -12.76 2.46
N ALA A 263 9.69 -12.12 1.49
CA ALA A 263 8.24 -11.94 1.51
C ALA A 263 7.49 -13.28 1.52
N LYS A 264 7.92 -14.25 0.70
CA LYS A 264 7.35 -15.60 0.67
C LYS A 264 7.59 -16.35 1.98
N ALA A 265 8.77 -16.22 2.57
CA ALA A 265 9.08 -16.85 3.85
C ALA A 265 8.25 -16.28 5.00
N GLU A 266 7.98 -14.97 5.01
CA GLU A 266 7.07 -14.34 5.97
C GLU A 266 5.64 -14.86 5.83
N VAL A 267 5.13 -14.93 4.60
CA VAL A 267 3.81 -15.53 4.30
C VAL A 267 3.73 -16.97 4.79
N ALA A 268 4.74 -17.79 4.47
CA ALA A 268 4.80 -19.18 4.92
C ALA A 268 4.84 -19.30 6.45
N GLY A 269 5.61 -18.44 7.12
CA GLY A 269 5.65 -18.37 8.58
C GLY A 269 4.32 -17.98 9.21
N ASN A 270 3.59 -17.04 8.61
CA ASN A 270 2.27 -16.63 9.09
C ASN A 270 1.21 -17.72 8.89
N VAL A 271 1.22 -18.41 7.74
CA VAL A 271 0.35 -19.56 7.47
C VAL A 271 0.64 -20.70 8.46
N GLN A 272 1.91 -21.00 8.72
CA GLN A 272 2.30 -22.04 9.67
C GLN A 272 1.78 -21.72 11.08
N LYS A 273 1.92 -20.47 11.54
CA LYS A 273 1.36 -20.04 12.83
C LYS A 273 -0.14 -20.27 12.91
N ILE A 274 -0.90 -19.97 11.85
CA ILE A 274 -2.35 -20.20 11.83
C ILE A 274 -2.65 -21.70 11.96
N TRP A 275 -1.94 -22.56 11.23
CA TRP A 275 -2.13 -24.02 11.35
C TRP A 275 -1.73 -24.57 12.72
N ASP A 276 -0.67 -24.07 13.32
CA ASP A 276 -0.23 -24.46 14.66
C ASP A 276 -1.27 -24.05 15.71
N THR A 277 -1.79 -22.82 15.64
CA THR A 277 -2.87 -22.36 16.54
C THR A 277 -4.14 -23.20 16.39
N GLN A 278 -4.50 -23.59 15.17
CA GLN A 278 -5.62 -24.50 14.93
C GLN A 278 -5.36 -25.89 15.52
N ALA A 279 -4.13 -26.41 15.39
CA ALA A 279 -3.77 -27.69 15.97
C ALA A 279 -3.81 -27.67 17.51
N GLU A 280 -3.41 -26.57 18.13
CA GLU A 280 -3.50 -26.36 19.58
C GLU A 280 -4.95 -26.28 20.05
N GLN A 281 -5.80 -25.50 19.38
CA GLN A 281 -7.24 -25.43 19.68
C GLN A 281 -7.92 -26.80 19.53
N ARG A 282 -7.54 -27.60 18.52
CA ARG A 282 -8.00 -29.00 18.39
C ARG A 282 -7.60 -29.85 19.59
N LYS A 283 -6.34 -29.76 20.05
CA LYS A 283 -5.86 -30.50 21.22
C LYS A 283 -6.57 -30.08 22.51
N GLN A 284 -6.81 -28.78 22.69
CA GLN A 284 -7.57 -28.26 23.84
C GLN A 284 -9.00 -28.81 23.85
N ARG A 285 -9.70 -28.77 22.70
CA ARG A 285 -11.05 -29.35 22.58
C ARG A 285 -11.09 -30.85 22.88
N GLN A 286 -10.06 -31.59 22.47
CA GLN A 286 -9.93 -33.01 22.81
C GLN A 286 -9.68 -33.24 24.31
N ALA A 287 -8.85 -32.41 24.95
CA ALA A 287 -8.56 -32.50 26.38
C ALA A 287 -9.77 -32.13 27.26
N GLU A 288 -10.58 -31.17 26.81
CA GLU A 288 -11.82 -30.74 27.47
C GLU A 288 -13.00 -31.71 27.25
N GLY A 289 -12.83 -32.74 26.41
CA GLY A 289 -13.90 -33.67 26.04
C GLY A 289 -14.93 -33.11 25.05
N ASN A 290 -14.70 -31.91 24.51
CA ASN A 290 -15.55 -31.23 23.53
C ASN A 290 -15.06 -31.48 22.08
N SER A 291 -14.61 -32.71 21.77
CA SER A 291 -14.14 -33.05 20.42
C SER A 291 -15.29 -32.98 19.41
N THR A 292 -15.08 -32.28 18.29
CA THR A 292 -16.07 -32.23 17.20
C THR A 292 -15.99 -33.45 16.29
N PHE A 293 -17.05 -33.72 15.50
CA PHE A 293 -17.08 -34.83 14.54
C PHE A 293 -15.88 -34.82 13.57
N GLY A 294 -15.47 -33.63 13.11
CA GLY A 294 -14.28 -33.47 12.28
C GLY A 294 -12.98 -33.86 12.99
N ASP A 295 -12.87 -33.60 14.30
CA ASP A 295 -11.69 -33.98 15.09
C ASP A 295 -11.64 -35.51 15.28
N TYR A 296 -12.79 -36.16 15.42
CA TYR A 296 -12.88 -37.62 15.51
C TYR A 296 -12.42 -38.28 14.21
N VAL A 297 -12.91 -37.80 13.06
CA VAL A 297 -12.49 -38.25 11.73
C VAL A 297 -10.99 -38.02 11.53
N ALA A 298 -10.48 -36.83 11.81
CA ALA A 298 -9.05 -36.53 11.70
C ALA A 298 -8.19 -37.43 12.60
N SER A 299 -8.65 -37.79 13.80
CA SER A 299 -7.94 -38.69 14.72
C SER A 299 -7.90 -40.15 14.22
N LEU A 300 -8.92 -40.59 13.49
CA LEU A 300 -9.02 -41.92 12.87
C LEU A 300 -8.15 -42.02 11.62
N PHE A 301 -8.22 -41.05 10.72
CA PHE A 301 -7.46 -41.05 9.47
C PHE A 301 -5.99 -40.65 9.65
N GLY A 302 -5.67 -39.80 10.64
CA GLY A 302 -4.28 -39.42 10.95
C GLY A 302 -3.44 -40.55 11.55
N LYS A 303 -4.08 -41.60 12.10
CA LYS A 303 -3.39 -42.80 12.63
C LYS A 303 -3.16 -43.91 11.59
N SER A 304 -3.77 -43.81 10.41
CA SER A 304 -3.67 -44.84 9.35
C SER A 304 -2.50 -44.62 8.38
N GLY A 305 -1.65 -43.60 8.60
CA GLY A 305 -0.52 -43.25 7.74
C GLY A 305 0.86 -43.44 8.38
N LYS A 306 1.05 -44.55 9.10
CA LYS A 306 2.37 -45.07 9.47
C LYS A 306 2.60 -46.41 8.81
#